data_AF-A0A966ENI7-F1
#
_entry.id   AF-A0A966ENI7-F1
#
_cell.length_a   1.000
_cell.length_b   1.000
_cell.length_c   1.000
_cell.angle_alpha   90.00
_cell.angle_beta   90.00
_cell.angle_gamma   90.00
#
_symmetry.space_group_name_H-M   'P 1'
#
loop_
_entity.id
_entity.type
_entity.pdbx_description
1 polymer ?
#
loop_
_entity_poly.entity_id
_entity_poly.type
_entity_poly.pdbx_seq_one_letter_code
_entity_poly.pdbx_strand_id
1 'polypeptide(L)' 'MSEYESPEWHPAFEEYCETIYELGEDDVSVIQARIAERIDVSRPAVSEMMTRMEAEG' A
#
# COMPACT_ATOMS: atom_id res chain seq x y z
N MET A 1 -1.12 -14.60 -17.02
CA MET A 1 -1.05 -13.48 -16.07
C MET A 1 -1.65 -14.03 -14.80
N SER A 2 -0.85 -14.21 -13.74
CA SER A 2 -1.36 -14.82 -12.52
C SER A 2 -2.24 -13.77 -11.85
N GLU A 3 -3.55 -13.84 -12.07
CA GLU A 3 -4.53 -13.17 -11.21
C GLU A 3 -4.37 -13.79 -9.83
N TYR A 4 -3.60 -13.10 -8.98
CA TYR A 4 -3.49 -13.46 -7.58
C TYR A 4 -4.83 -13.09 -6.94
N GLU A 5 -5.68 -14.08 -6.69
CA GLU A 5 -6.88 -13.89 -5.88
C GLU A 5 -6.46 -13.76 -4.42
N SER A 6 -6.18 -12.51 -4.09
CA SER A 6 -5.96 -11.93 -2.77
C SER A 6 -7.01 -12.42 -1.76
N PRO A 7 -6.63 -13.10 -0.64
CA PRO A 7 -7.57 -13.51 0.40
C PRO A 7 -8.40 -12.32 0.88
N GLU A 8 -9.64 -12.59 1.30
CA GLU A 8 -10.68 -11.61 1.71
C GLU A 8 -10.24 -10.60 2.79
N TRP A 9 -9.05 -10.80 3.36
CA TRP A 9 -8.34 -9.89 4.25
C TRP A 9 -6.82 -10.02 4.05
N HIS A 10 -6.18 -8.95 3.56
CA HIS A 10 -4.73 -8.82 3.62
C HIS A 10 -4.30 -8.22 4.96
N PRO A 11 -3.19 -8.69 5.54
CA PRO A 11 -2.46 -7.90 6.54
C PRO A 11 -2.13 -6.52 5.98
N ALA A 12 -2.17 -5.49 6.83
CA ALA A 12 -1.91 -4.11 6.45
C ALA A 12 -0.56 -3.90 5.74
N PHE A 13 0.43 -4.77 5.94
CA PHE A 13 1.70 -4.70 5.22
C PHE A 13 1.57 -5.08 3.74
N GLU A 14 0.91 -6.20 3.46
CA GLU A 14 0.78 -6.72 2.10
C GLU A 14 -0.06 -5.76 1.23
N GLU A 15 -1.12 -5.20 1.81
CA GLU A 15 -2.00 -4.24 1.13
C GLU A 15 -1.28 -2.94 0.74
N TYR A 16 -0.35 -2.46 1.59
CA TYR A 16 0.49 -1.30 1.29
C TYR A 16 1.50 -1.61 0.20
N CYS A 17 2.15 -2.78 0.24
CA CYS A 17 3.08 -3.21 -0.80
C CYS A 17 2.40 -3.34 -2.17
N GLU A 18 1.22 -3.96 -2.21
CA GLU A 18 0.42 -4.10 -3.43
C GLU A 18 0.05 -2.72 -3.98
N THR A 19 -0.52 -1.85 -3.15
CA THR A 19 -0.90 -0.50 -3.56
C THR A 19 0.29 0.30 -4.12
N ILE A 20 1.46 0.23 -3.48
CA ILE A 20 2.69 0.90 -3.95
C ILE A 20 3.10 0.35 -5.32
N TYR A 21 3.06 -0.97 -5.49
CA TYR A 21 3.43 -1.63 -6.73
C TYR A 21 2.48 -1.27 -7.87
N GLU A 22 1.18 -1.36 -7.65
CA GLU A 22 0.15 -1.00 -8.63
C GLU A 22 0.26 0.47 -9.05
N LEU A 23 0.51 1.38 -8.10
CA LEU A 23 0.73 2.80 -8.42
C LEU A 23 1.93 2.99 -9.35
N GLY A 24 3.02 2.25 -9.13
CA GLY A 24 4.21 2.28 -9.98
C GLY A 24 3.95 1.71 -11.37
N GLU A 25 3.24 0.58 -11.47
CA GLU A 25 2.86 -0.04 -12.75
C GLU A 25 1.91 0.85 -13.57
N ASP A 26 1.02 1.60 -12.90
CA ASP A 26 0.12 2.57 -13.52
C ASP A 26 0.82 3.89 -13.97
N ASP A 27 2.13 4.04 -13.76
CA ASP A 27 2.90 5.30 -13.94
C ASP A 27 2.32 6.47 -13.10
N VAL A 28 1.70 6.16 -11.96
CA VAL A 28 1.12 7.13 -11.05
C VAL A 28 2.11 7.46 -9.94
N SER A 29 2.16 8.74 -9.55
CA SER A 29 3.01 9.15 -8.43
C SER A 29 2.66 8.41 -7.14
N VAL A 30 3.61 7.62 -6.64
CA VAL A 30 3.55 6.92 -5.36
C VAL A 30 3.72 7.94 -4.23
N ILE A 31 2.62 8.52 -3.78
CA ILE A 31 2.59 9.48 -2.66
C ILE A 31 1.65 8.98 -1.56
N GLN A 32 2.01 9.21 -0.30
CA GLN A 32 1.22 8.77 0.87
C GLN A 32 -0.25 9.20 0.80
N ALA A 33 -0.53 10.39 0.24
CA ALA A 33 -1.89 10.87 0.02
C ALA A 33 -2.74 9.90 -0.81
N ARG A 34 -2.16 9.35 -1.88
CA ARG A 34 -2.86 8.46 -2.80
C ARG A 34 -3.01 7.05 -2.22
N ILE A 35 -2.03 6.63 -1.44
CA ILE A 35 -2.08 5.37 -0.69
C ILE A 35 -3.20 5.43 0.36
N ALA A 36 -3.29 6.54 1.11
CA ALA A 36 -4.38 6.80 2.05
C ALA A 36 -5.76 6.74 1.38
N GLU A 37 -5.88 7.32 0.19
CA GLU A 37 -7.13 7.31 -0.59
C GLU A 37 -7.48 5.92 -1.15
N ARG A 38 -6.50 5.13 -1.61
CA ARG A 38 -6.76 3.78 -2.16
C ARG A 38 -7.12 2.76 -1.09
N ILE A 39 -6.47 2.83 0.08
CA ILE A 39 -6.62 1.89 1.19
C ILE A 39 -7.71 2.34 2.19
N ASP A 40 -8.34 3.50 1.96
CA ASP A 40 -9.36 4.11 2.85
C ASP A 40 -8.89 4.27 4.31
N VAL A 41 -7.67 4.78 4.48
CA VAL A 41 -7.05 5.00 5.79
C VAL A 41 -6.61 6.44 5.96
N SER A 42 -6.43 6.85 7.21
CA SER A 42 -5.95 8.20 7.52
C SER A 42 -4.49 8.39 7.07
N ARG A 43 -4.15 9.61 6.62
CA ARG A 43 -2.76 9.97 6.29
C ARG A 43 -1.75 9.73 7.43
N PRO A 44 -2.07 10.00 8.72
CA PRO A 44 -1.19 9.63 9.83
C PRO A 44 -0.92 8.12 9.90
N ALA A 45 -1.94 7.28 9.72
CA ALA A 45 -1.79 5.83 9.72
C ALA A 45 -0.85 5.36 8.59
N VAL A 46 -0.95 5.96 7.40
CA VAL A 46 -0.02 5.70 6.30
C VAL A 46 1.41 6.07 6.68
N SER A 47 1.61 7.24 7.29
CA SER A 47 2.95 7.67 7.72
C SER A 47 3.54 6.72 8.76
N GLU A 48 2.75 6.29 9.76
CA GLU A 48 3.20 5.32 10.76
C GLU A 48 3.54 3.97 10.16
N MET A 49 2.76 3.53 9.16
CA MET A 49 3.00 2.27 8.47
C MET A 49 4.26 2.33 7.61
N MET A 50 4.48 3.43 6.88
CA MET A 50 5.72 3.64 6.11
C MET A 50 6.95 3.59 7.01
N THR A 51 6.90 4.25 8.17
CA THR A 51 8.01 4.18 9.15
C THR A 51 8.25 2.76 9.67
N ARG A 52 7.19 1.96 9.89
CA ARG A 52 7.34 0.56 10.27
C ARG A 52 7.94 -0.28 9.15
N MET A 53 7.45 -0.13 7.92
CA MET A 53 8.00 -0.81 6.74
C MET A 53 9.48 -0.52 6.53
N GLU A 54 9.91 0.75 6.68
CA GLU A 54 11.32 1.14 6.59
C GLU A 54 12.18 0.53 7.70
N ALA A 55 11.60 0.26 8.87
CA ALA A 55 12.31 -0.36 9.99
C ALA A 55 12.39 -1.89 9.91
N GLU A 56 11.49 -2.53 9.15
CA GLU A 56 11.44 -3.98 8.95
C GLU A 56 12.20 -4.46 7.69
N GLY A 57 12.63 -3.54 6.81
CA GLY A 57 13.43 -3.81 5.60
C GLY A 57 14.93 -3.87 5.82
#